data_AF-A0A1I6KVM7-F1
#
_entry.id   AF-A0A1I6KVM7-F1
#
_cell.length_a   1.000
_cell.length_b   1.000
_cell.length_c   1.000
_cell.angle_alpha   90.00
_cell.angle_beta   90.00
_cell.angle_gamma   90.00
#
_symmetry.space_group_name_H-M   'P 1'
#
loop_
_entity.id
_entity.type
_entity.pdbx_description
1 polymer ?
#
loop_
_entity_poly.entity_id
_entity_poly.type
_entity_poly.pdbx_seq_one_letter_code
_entity_poly.pdbx_strand_id
1 'polypeptide(L)'
;MTKTRQDLEMMLAEIDAAIPTLLAKYPDPCEFWPAFDRMAEDAIECSGVSDDAEDEDDHRAWLCGRLDELMVKHHLVPPEDQI
;
A
#
# COMPACT_ATOMS: atom_id res chain seq x y z
N MET A 1 9.63 -13.11 -11.56
CA MET A 1 10.86 -12.84 -10.78
C MET A 1 10.41 -12.14 -9.54
N THR A 2 10.66 -12.70 -8.36
CA THR A 2 10.29 -12.11 -7.08
C THR A 2 11.11 -10.85 -6.87
N LYS A 3 10.46 -9.70 -6.63
CA LYS A 3 11.17 -8.46 -6.37
C LYS A 3 11.84 -8.51 -5.01
N THR A 4 12.97 -7.83 -4.88
CA THR A 4 13.72 -7.81 -3.62
C THR A 4 13.05 -6.88 -2.61
N ARG A 5 13.37 -7.02 -1.31
CA ARG A 5 12.89 -6.07 -0.28
C ARG A 5 13.23 -4.61 -0.62
N GLN A 6 14.36 -4.35 -1.28
CA GLN A 6 14.72 -2.99 -1.71
C GLN A 6 13.78 -2.43 -2.77
N ASP A 7 13.30 -3.27 -3.70
CA ASP A 7 12.30 -2.87 -4.68
C ASP A 7 10.96 -2.56 -4.00
N LEU A 8 10.57 -3.34 -2.99
CA LEU A 8 9.36 -3.09 -2.20
C LEU A 8 9.46 -1.77 -1.42
N GLU A 9 10.60 -1.49 -0.80
CA GLU A 9 10.87 -0.22 -0.13
C GLU A 9 10.78 0.97 -1.09
N MET A 10 11.28 0.82 -2.32
CA MET A 10 11.17 1.84 -3.36
C MET A 10 9.72 2.09 -3.76
N MET A 11 8.93 1.04 -3.98
CA MET A 11 7.50 1.17 -4.31
C MET A 11 6.71 1.81 -3.17
N LEU A 12 7.00 1.46 -1.90
CA LEU A 12 6.39 2.10 -0.73
C LEU A 12 6.76 3.58 -0.63
N ALA A 13 8.00 3.95 -0.96
CA ALA A 13 8.43 5.35 -0.99
C ALA A 13 7.70 6.15 -2.11
N GLU A 14 7.41 5.52 -3.25
CA GLU A 14 6.60 6.12 -4.31
C GLU A 14 5.16 6.34 -3.84
N ILE A 15 4.56 5.37 -3.15
CA ILE A 15 3.23 5.51 -2.54
C ILE A 15 3.22 6.65 -1.51
N ASP A 16 4.21 6.69 -0.62
CA ASP A 16 4.37 7.77 0.38
C ASP A 16 4.41 9.17 -0.26
N ALA A 17 5.18 9.31 -1.34
CA ALA A 17 5.29 10.56 -2.07
C ALA A 17 4.01 10.91 -2.86
N ALA A 18 3.24 9.90 -3.27
CA ALA A 18 1.99 10.07 -3.99
C ALA A 18 0.82 10.46 -3.09
N ILE A 19 0.79 10.02 -1.81
CA ILE A 19 -0.31 10.27 -0.88
C ILE A 19 -0.72 11.76 -0.79
N PRO A 20 0.19 12.73 -0.59
CA PRO A 20 -0.20 14.15 -0.53
C PRO A 20 -0.83 14.66 -1.82
N THR A 21 -0.35 14.16 -2.97
CA THR A 21 -0.89 14.51 -4.28
C THR A 21 -2.26 13.87 -4.49
N LEU A 22 -2.46 12.63 -4.04
CA LEU A 22 -3.76 11.98 -4.05
C LEU A 22 -4.76 12.67 -3.15
N LEU A 23 -4.39 13.07 -1.93
CA LEU A 23 -5.27 13.83 -1.03
C LEU A 23 -5.68 15.18 -1.64
N ALA A 24 -4.77 15.83 -2.36
CA ALA A 24 -5.09 17.07 -3.08
C ALA A 24 -6.03 16.84 -4.29
N LYS A 25 -5.92 15.68 -4.95
CA LYS A 25 -6.70 15.32 -6.15
C LYS A 25 -8.06 14.70 -5.81
N TYR A 26 -8.10 13.91 -4.74
CA TYR A 26 -9.24 13.17 -4.21
C TYR A 26 -9.42 13.56 -2.74
N PRO A 27 -10.00 14.74 -2.46
CA PRO A 27 -10.28 15.15 -1.09
C PRO A 27 -11.42 14.34 -0.47
N ASP A 28 -12.25 13.68 -1.29
CA ASP A 28 -13.30 12.79 -0.82
C ASP A 28 -12.70 11.42 -0.46
N PRO A 29 -12.88 10.94 0.78
CA PRO A 29 -12.41 9.63 1.20
C PRO A 29 -12.93 8.50 0.30
N CYS A 30 -14.15 8.61 -0.22
CA CYS A 30 -14.76 7.59 -1.08
C CYS A 30 -14.05 7.46 -2.43
N GLU A 31 -13.34 8.48 -2.88
CA GLU A 31 -12.53 8.46 -4.10
C GLU A 31 -11.04 8.22 -3.81
N PHE A 32 -10.56 8.70 -2.66
CA PHE A 32 -9.19 8.50 -2.20
C PHE A 32 -8.88 7.02 -1.94
N TRP A 33 -9.71 6.35 -1.14
CA TRP A 33 -9.45 4.97 -0.71
C TRP A 33 -9.35 4.00 -1.90
N PRO A 34 -10.26 3.99 -2.89
CA PRO A 34 -10.11 3.14 -4.07
C PRO A 34 -8.86 3.44 -4.91
N ALA A 35 -8.43 4.71 -4.96
CA ALA A 35 -7.22 5.08 -5.69
C ALA A 35 -5.95 4.67 -4.95
N PHE A 36 -5.94 4.77 -3.62
CA PHE A 36 -4.85 4.28 -2.77
C PHE A 36 -4.76 2.75 -2.79
N ASP A 37 -5.88 2.06 -2.63
CA ASP A 37 -5.97 0.61 -2.58
C ASP A 37 -5.47 0.00 -3.89
N ARG A 38 -5.84 0.59 -5.03
CA ARG A 38 -5.32 0.18 -6.33
C ARG A 38 -3.79 0.29 -6.45
N MET A 39 -3.17 1.31 -5.85
CA MET A 39 -1.70 1.43 -5.84
C MET A 39 -1.04 0.42 -4.90
N ALA A 40 -1.67 0.13 -3.76
CA ALA A 40 -1.21 -0.90 -2.84
C ALA A 40 -1.31 -2.30 -3.47
N GLU A 41 -2.44 -2.63 -4.11
CA GLU A 41 -2.63 -3.87 -4.86
C GLU A 41 -1.63 -3.99 -6.01
N ASP A 42 -1.39 -2.93 -6.78
CA ASP A 42 -0.40 -2.94 -7.85
C ASP A 42 1.02 -3.17 -7.29
N ALA A 43 1.37 -2.58 -6.15
CA ALA A 43 2.64 -2.84 -5.48
C ALA A 43 2.77 -4.29 -4.99
N ILE A 44 1.69 -4.89 -4.49
CA ILE A 44 1.63 -6.30 -4.09
C ILE A 44 1.76 -7.21 -5.32
N GLU A 45 1.01 -6.97 -6.39
CA GLU A 45 1.06 -7.77 -7.62
C GLU A 45 2.42 -7.64 -8.32
N CYS A 46 2.95 -6.42 -8.43
CA CYS A 46 4.27 -6.14 -9.01
C CYS A 46 5.43 -6.68 -8.18
N SER A 47 5.23 -6.96 -6.89
CA SER A 47 6.26 -7.56 -6.05
C SER A 47 6.55 -9.02 -6.41
N GLY A 48 5.63 -9.67 -7.13
CA GLY A 48 5.71 -11.10 -7.43
C GLY A 48 5.45 -11.99 -6.22
N VAL A 49 4.93 -11.42 -5.13
CA VAL A 49 4.38 -12.15 -3.97
C VAL A 49 3.15 -12.92 -4.46
N SER A 50 3.29 -14.23 -4.67
CA SER A 50 2.18 -15.14 -4.99
C SER A 50 1.59 -15.73 -3.71
N ASP A 51 0.35 -16.21 -3.77
CA ASP A 51 -0.34 -16.79 -2.59
C ASP A 51 0.19 -18.22 -2.24
N ASP A 52 1.21 -18.72 -2.95
CA ASP A 52 1.55 -20.15 -3.00
C ASP A 52 2.91 -20.51 -2.34
N ALA A 53 3.76 -19.55 -1.95
CA ALA A 53 5.04 -19.87 -1.30
C ALA A 53 5.10 -19.52 0.20
N GLU A 54 5.54 -20.49 1.00
CA GLU A 54 5.58 -20.45 2.47
C GLU A 54 6.47 -19.33 3.08
N ASP A 55 7.31 -18.68 2.28
CA ASP A 55 8.16 -17.53 2.64
C ASP A 55 7.53 -16.15 2.28
N GLU A 56 6.38 -16.13 1.60
CA GLU A 56 5.72 -14.92 1.09
C GLU A 56 4.81 -14.23 2.12
N ASP A 57 4.34 -14.98 3.13
CA ASP A 57 3.57 -14.45 4.26
C ASP A 57 4.34 -13.35 5.02
N ASP A 58 5.67 -13.48 5.15
CA ASP A 58 6.53 -12.47 5.78
C ASP A 58 6.61 -11.19 4.95
N HIS A 59 6.69 -11.30 3.61
CA HIS A 59 6.78 -10.14 2.72
C HIS A 59 5.45 -9.39 2.64
N ARG A 60 4.32 -10.11 2.58
CA ARG A 60 2.99 -9.51 2.60
C ARG A 60 2.69 -8.87 3.94
N ALA A 61 2.96 -9.55 5.06
CA ALA A 61 2.79 -9.00 6.40
C ALA A 61 3.69 -7.76 6.62
N TRP A 62 4.92 -7.80 6.12
CA TRP A 62 5.83 -6.66 6.14
C TRP A 62 5.30 -5.48 5.33
N LEU A 63 4.78 -5.72 4.12
CA LEU A 63 4.22 -4.67 3.27
C LEU A 63 2.97 -4.05 3.90
N CYS A 64 2.08 -4.88 4.46
CA CYS A 64 0.91 -4.40 5.21
C CYS A 64 1.33 -3.54 6.40
N GLY A 65 2.30 -3.98 7.21
CA GLY A 65 2.81 -3.20 8.33
C GLY A 65 3.39 -1.84 7.90
N ARG A 66 4.08 -1.80 6.75
CA ARG A 66 4.59 -0.54 6.18
C ARG A 66 3.49 0.37 5.66
N LEU A 67 2.45 -0.18 5.05
CA LEU A 67 1.28 0.58 4.62
C LEU A 67 0.51 1.15 5.82
N ASP A 68 0.36 0.41 6.91
CA ASP A 68 -0.19 0.91 8.17
C ASP A 68 0.63 2.07 8.74
N GLU A 69 1.97 1.95 8.78
CA GLU A 69 2.85 3.05 9.21
C GLU A 69 2.68 4.30 8.33
N LEU A 70 2.52 4.12 7.02
CA LEU A 70 2.24 5.21 6.08
C LEU A 70 0.88 5.85 6.34
N MET A 71 -0.15 5.06 6.58
CA MET A 71 -1.48 5.55 6.91
C MET A 71 -1.45 6.39 8.19
N VAL A 72 -0.77 5.91 9.24
CA VAL A 72 -0.58 6.66 10.49
C VAL A 72 0.19 7.96 10.24
N LYS A 73 1.28 7.91 9.46
CA LYS A 73 2.11 9.09 9.13
C LYS A 73 1.31 10.18 8.42
N HIS A 74 0.42 9.80 7.51
CA HIS A 74 -0.41 10.74 6.73
C HIS A 74 -1.76 11.04 7.38
N HIS A 75 -1.99 10.58 8.63
CA HIS A 75 -3.26 10.72 9.34
C HIS A 75 -4.47 10.19 8.55
N LEU A 76 -4.24 9.14 7.75
CA LEU A 76 -5.27 8.45 7.00
C LEU A 76 -6.01 7.52 7.96
N VAL A 77 -7.25 7.86 8.27
CA VAL A 77 -8.15 6.98 9.02
C VAL A 77 -8.94 6.16 8.01
N PRO A 78 -8.71 4.84 7.90
CA PRO A 78 -9.54 3.99 7.05
C PRO A 78 -11.00 4.16 7.46
N PRO A 79 -11.96 4.13 6.53
CA PRO A 79 -13.35 4.29 6.88
C PRO A 79 -13.75 3.06 7.71
N GLU A 80 -13.78 3.19 9.04
CA GLU A 80 -14.07 2.11 10.01
C GLU A 80 -15.52 1.55 9.90
N ASP A 81 -16.25 1.78 8.80
CA ASP A 81 -17.71 1.57 8.75
C ASP A 81 -18.24 1.11 7.38
N GLN A 82 -17.69 0.03 6.82
CA GLN A 82 -18.39 -0.77 5.78
C GLN A 82 -18.48 -2.26 6.15
N ILE A 83 -18.77 -2.54 7.43
CA ILE A 83 -19.30 -3.83 7.89
C ILE A 83 -20.81 -3.93 7.67
#